data_AF-A0A1G2FZA6-F1
#
_entry.id   AF-A0A1G2FZA6-F1
#
_cell.length_a   1.000
_cell.length_b   1.000
_cell.length_c   1.000
_cell.angle_alpha   90.00
_cell.angle_beta   90.00
_cell.angle_gamma   90.00
#
_symmetry.space_group_name_H-M   'P 1'
#
loop_
_entity.id
_entity.type
_entity.pdbx_description
1 polymer ?
#
loop_
_entity_poly.entity_id
_entity_poly.type
_entity_poly.pdbx_seq_one_letter_code
_entity_poly.pdbx_strand_id
1 'polypeptide(L)'
;MSLLPFPPKINFAIITATIAVGLDITFHSLFTEPMESFDYFSVKWLLGFFVTTIFLNWSLNIGRLLKNIPAVLIAAGSFSFLMSLYYRWWEFVSGIPYGIRPPDIVFIDRSDVLLFAGSWFLGHSLFYLTGIFVARRFSGIESELI
;
A
#
# COMPACT_ATOMS: atom_id res chain seq x y z
N MET A 1 25.98 6.86 -10.17
CA MET A 1 25.06 6.86 -11.33
C MET A 1 23.86 6.02 -10.94
N SER A 2 22.64 6.55 -11.01
CA SER A 2 21.41 5.80 -10.69
C SER A 2 21.30 4.59 -11.61
N LEU A 3 21.14 3.39 -11.05
CA LEU A 3 20.86 2.16 -11.82
C LEU A 3 19.43 2.11 -12.37
N LEU A 4 18.61 3.12 -12.05
CA LEU A 4 17.19 3.15 -12.34
C LEU A 4 16.89 4.23 -13.41
N PRO A 5 15.95 3.94 -14.33
CA PRO A 5 15.75 4.74 -15.54
C PRO A 5 14.99 6.06 -15.34
N PHE A 6 14.34 6.26 -14.18
CA PHE A 6 13.55 7.47 -13.90
C PHE A 6 14.21 8.38 -12.85
N PRO A 7 13.68 9.60 -12.62
CA PRO A 7 14.12 10.44 -11.50
C PRO A 7 13.98 9.72 -10.14
N PRO A 8 14.84 10.00 -9.15
CA PRO A 8 14.85 9.30 -7.85
C PRO A 8 13.49 9.23 -7.15
N LYS A 9 12.71 10.32 -7.21
CA LYS A 9 11.35 10.39 -6.66
C LYS A 9 10.38 9.43 -7.34
N ILE A 10 10.46 9.32 -8.67
CA ILE A 10 9.60 8.42 -9.45
C ILE A 10 10.00 6.97 -9.19
N ASN A 11 11.30 6.67 -9.15
CA ASN A 11 11.79 5.34 -8.78
C ASN A 11 11.31 4.94 -7.38
N PHE A 12 11.35 5.87 -6.42
CA PHE A 12 10.88 5.62 -5.06
C PHE A 12 9.40 5.24 -5.03
N ALA A 13 8.55 5.97 -5.76
CA ALA A 13 7.13 5.65 -5.88
C ALA A 13 6.88 4.30 -6.55
N ILE A 14 7.61 3.99 -7.63
CA ILE A 14 7.53 2.71 -8.35
C ILE A 14 7.91 1.55 -7.42
N ILE A 15 9.04 1.65 -6.71
CA ILE A 15 9.50 0.58 -5.82
C ILE A 15 8.51 0.40 -4.66
N THR A 16 8.04 1.51 -4.07
CA THR A 16 7.06 1.46 -2.96
C THR A 16 5.79 0.73 -3.38
N ALA A 17 5.19 1.13 -4.50
CA ALA A 17 3.99 0.52 -5.04
C ALA A 17 4.20 -0.96 -5.38
N THR A 18 5.33 -1.30 -6.02
CA THR A 18 5.63 -2.66 -6.46
C THR A 18 5.83 -3.61 -5.28
N ILE A 19 6.56 -3.18 -4.25
CA ILE A 19 6.76 -3.99 -3.04
C ILE A 19 5.45 -4.14 -2.27
N ALA A 20 4.68 -3.06 -2.09
CA ALA A 20 3.41 -3.11 -1.38
C ALA A 20 2.44 -4.10 -2.04
N VAL A 21 2.28 -4.01 -3.36
CA VAL A 21 1.40 -4.91 -4.13
C VAL A 21 1.97 -6.32 -4.24
N GLY A 22 3.29 -6.49 -4.34
CA GLY A 22 3.91 -7.81 -4.35
C GLY A 22 3.70 -8.58 -3.04
N LEU A 23 3.83 -7.89 -1.90
CA LEU A 23 3.52 -8.46 -0.58
C LEU A 23 2.05 -8.81 -0.45
N ASP A 24 1.19 -7.96 -0.98
CA ASP A 24 -0.24 -8.16 -1.00
C ASP A 24 -0.65 -9.38 -1.85
N ILE A 25 -0.13 -9.52 -3.08
CA ILE A 25 -0.30 -10.71 -3.91
C ILE A 25 0.17 -11.98 -3.17
N THR A 26 1.32 -11.89 -2.50
CA THR A 26 1.87 -13.01 -1.71
C THR A 26 0.96 -13.34 -0.53
N PHE A 27 0.40 -12.33 0.14
CA PHE A 27 -0.56 -12.54 1.22
C PHE A 27 -1.82 -13.23 0.69
N HIS A 28 -2.35 -12.77 -0.44
CA HIS A 28 -3.53 -13.34 -1.05
C HIS A 28 -3.34 -14.79 -1.50
N SER A 29 -2.17 -15.12 -2.06
CA SER A 29 -1.89 -16.48 -2.54
C SER A 29 -1.70 -17.49 -1.42
N LEU A 30 -1.28 -17.05 -0.23
CA LEU A 30 -0.97 -17.92 0.90
C LEU A 30 -2.07 -17.96 1.97
N PHE A 31 -2.80 -16.86 2.14
CA PHE A 31 -3.65 -16.64 3.33
C PHE A 31 -5.08 -16.26 3.01
N THR A 32 -5.46 -16.18 1.73
CA THR A 32 -6.84 -15.84 1.35
C THR A 32 -7.42 -16.77 0.31
N GLU A 33 -8.75 -16.90 0.29
CA GLU A 33 -9.43 -17.60 -0.80
C GLU A 33 -9.29 -16.86 -2.14
N PRO A 34 -9.28 -17.57 -3.29
CA PRO A 34 -9.05 -16.94 -4.60
C PRO A 34 -10.22 -16.02 -4.97
N MET A 35 -9.94 -14.71 -5.05
CA MET A 35 -10.98 -13.73 -5.41
C MET A 35 -10.51 -12.61 -6.36
N GLU A 36 -9.21 -12.50 -6.62
CA GLU A 36 -8.65 -11.26 -7.12
C GLU A 36 -8.13 -11.34 -8.56
N SER A 37 -8.47 -10.32 -9.35
CA SER A 37 -8.13 -10.21 -10.76
C SER A 37 -6.88 -9.35 -10.97
N PHE A 38 -6.29 -9.45 -12.16
CA PHE A 38 -5.17 -8.59 -12.54
C PHE A 38 -5.50 -7.08 -12.44
N ASP A 39 -6.73 -6.70 -12.83
CA ASP A 39 -7.19 -5.30 -12.76
C ASP A 39 -7.19 -4.78 -11.32
N TYR A 40 -7.53 -5.66 -10.38
CA TYR A 40 -7.59 -5.34 -8.97
C TYR A 40 -6.21 -4.97 -8.41
N PHE A 41 -5.17 -5.76 -8.71
CA PHE A 41 -3.79 -5.44 -8.31
C PHE A 41 -3.22 -4.23 -9.05
N SER A 42 -3.63 -4.02 -10.31
CA SER A 42 -3.24 -2.85 -11.10
C SER A 42 -3.73 -1.54 -10.46
N VAL A 43 -4.98 -1.51 -9.98
CA VAL A 43 -5.52 -0.35 -9.25
C VAL A 43 -4.77 -0.13 -7.94
N LYS A 44 -4.45 -1.18 -7.17
CA LYS A 44 -3.63 -1.03 -5.95
C LYS A 44 -2.29 -0.39 -6.25
N TRP A 45 -1.65 -0.84 -7.33
CA TRP A 45 -0.33 -0.36 -7.71
C TRP A 45 -0.40 1.13 -8.03
N LEU A 46 -1.40 1.56 -8.81
CA LEU A 46 -1.63 2.98 -9.11
C LEU A 46 -1.90 3.78 -7.83
N LEU A 47 -2.73 3.29 -6.92
CA LEU A 47 -2.97 3.94 -5.63
C LEU A 47 -1.68 4.10 -4.82
N GLY A 48 -0.88 3.03 -4.70
CA GLY A 48 0.41 3.08 -4.02
C GLY A 48 1.35 4.10 -4.66
N PHE A 49 1.41 4.14 -5.99
CA PHE A 49 2.23 5.08 -6.73
C PHE A 49 1.79 6.53 -6.50
N PHE A 50 0.50 6.84 -6.61
CA PHE A 50 -0.04 8.19 -6.45
C PHE A 50 0.07 8.68 -5.01
N VAL A 51 -0.29 7.85 -4.03
CA VAL A 51 -0.13 8.19 -2.60
C VAL A 51 1.35 8.47 -2.33
N THR A 52 2.26 7.61 -2.78
CA THR A 52 3.70 7.83 -2.57
C THR A 52 4.15 9.16 -3.19
N THR A 53 3.69 9.47 -4.40
CA THR A 53 4.05 10.70 -5.11
C THR A 53 3.55 11.96 -4.41
N ILE A 54 2.31 11.95 -3.90
CA ILE A 54 1.71 13.08 -3.16
C ILE A 54 2.48 13.35 -1.86
N PHE A 55 2.77 12.30 -1.10
CA PHE A 55 3.44 12.41 0.20
C PHE A 55 4.97 12.47 0.11
N LEU A 56 5.54 12.34 -1.08
CA LEU A 56 6.99 12.33 -1.30
C LEU A 56 7.67 13.65 -0.89
N ASN A 57 6.97 14.77 -1.10
CA ASN A 57 7.47 16.11 -0.76
C ASN A 57 7.25 16.47 0.72
N TRP A 58 6.54 15.66 1.50
CA TRP A 58 6.36 15.85 2.96
C TRP A 58 7.60 15.44 3.78
N SER A 59 8.78 15.46 3.15
CA SER A 59 10.08 15.16 3.77
C SER A 59 10.13 13.74 4.36
N LEU A 60 10.29 12.74 3.49
CA LEU A 60 10.77 11.41 3.89
C LEU A 60 12.28 11.41 4.20
N ASN A 61 12.79 12.53 4.73
CA ASN A 61 14.21 12.83 4.90
C ASN A 61 14.78 12.17 6.18
N ILE A 62 15.91 11.47 6.05
CA ILE A 62 16.39 10.41 6.96
C ILE A 62 16.73 10.91 8.38
N GLY A 63 17.20 12.15 8.55
CA GLY A 63 17.61 12.68 9.87
C GLY A 63 16.47 12.89 10.88
N ARG A 64 15.22 12.63 10.47
CA ARG A 64 14.00 12.91 11.24
C ARG A 64 12.98 11.78 11.22
N LEU A 65 13.40 10.52 11.12
CA LEU A 65 12.47 9.37 11.12
C LEU A 65 11.45 9.46 12.26
N LEU A 66 11.89 9.72 13.50
CA LEU A 66 11.01 9.90 14.66
C LEU A 66 10.13 11.16 14.57
N LYS A 67 10.57 12.24 13.91
CA LYS A 67 9.77 13.46 13.74
C LYS A 67 8.74 13.35 12.61
N ASN A 68 8.94 12.42 11.67
CA ASN A 68 8.11 12.24 10.48
C ASN A 68 7.33 10.91 10.49
N ILE A 69 7.33 10.17 11.61
CA ILE A 69 6.41 9.04 11.86
C ILE A 69 4.97 9.42 11.50
N PRO A 70 4.43 10.59 11.91
CA PRO A 70 3.07 10.96 11.55
C PRO A 70 2.83 11.01 10.04
N ALA A 71 3.74 11.61 9.26
CA ALA A 71 3.59 11.71 7.81
C ALA A 71 3.63 10.32 7.13
N VAL A 72 4.52 9.44 7.60
CA VAL A 72 4.64 8.07 7.10
C VAL A 72 3.40 7.23 7.43
N LEU A 73 2.87 7.36 8.65
CA LEU A 73 1.63 6.70 9.07
C LEU A 73 0.41 7.26 8.34
N ILE A 74 0.35 8.58 8.08
CA ILE A 74 -0.72 9.20 7.29
C ILE A 74 -0.69 8.67 5.85
N ALA A 75 0.48 8.55 5.23
CA ALA A 75 0.59 7.99 3.89
C ALA A 75 0.14 6.52 3.84
N ALA A 76 0.57 5.70 4.81
CA ALA A 76 0.15 4.30 4.92
C ALA A 76 -1.35 4.17 5.16
N GLY A 77 -1.91 4.99 6.08
CA GLY A 77 -3.33 5.02 6.35
C GLY A 77 -4.15 5.51 5.15
N SER A 78 -3.65 6.48 4.39
CA SER A 78 -4.29 6.97 3.16
C SER A 78 -4.34 5.88 2.09
N PHE A 79 -3.24 5.15 1.90
CA PHE A 79 -3.21 3.99 1.00
C PHE A 79 -4.25 2.94 1.40
N SER A 80 -4.26 2.50 2.66
CA SER A 80 -5.21 1.51 3.18
C SER A 80 -6.67 1.98 3.11
N PHE A 81 -6.90 3.27 3.34
CA PHE A 81 -8.22 3.89 3.21
C PHE A 81 -8.70 3.91 1.75
N LEU A 82 -7.86 4.36 0.81
CA LEU A 82 -8.20 4.41 -0.61
C LEU A 82 -8.44 3.01 -1.19
N MET A 83 -7.68 2.03 -0.72
CA MET A 83 -7.92 0.62 -1.02
C MET A 83 -9.31 0.17 -0.58
N SER A 84 -9.68 0.47 0.67
CA SER A 84 -11.02 0.19 1.19
C SER A 84 -12.10 0.92 0.39
N LEU A 85 -11.90 2.20 0.07
CA LEU A 85 -12.84 2.99 -0.72
C LEU A 85 -13.04 2.41 -2.12
N TYR A 86 -11.96 1.97 -2.77
CA TYR A 86 -12.02 1.32 -4.07
C TYR A 86 -12.88 0.04 -4.02
N TYR A 87 -12.69 -0.81 -3.01
CA TYR A 87 -13.54 -2.00 -2.83
C TYR A 87 -15.01 -1.64 -2.69
N ARG A 88 -15.33 -0.66 -1.83
CA ARG A 88 -16.71 -0.25 -1.57
C ARG A 88 -17.36 0.41 -2.80
N TRP A 89 -16.59 1.23 -3.52
CA TRP A 89 -17.03 1.84 -4.77
C TRP A 89 -17.34 0.78 -5.83
N TRP A 90 -16.47 -0.23 -5.96
CA TRP A 90 -16.68 -1.31 -6.91
C TRP A 90 -17.92 -2.16 -6.58
N GLU A 91 -18.13 -2.51 -5.30
CA GLU A 91 -19.32 -3.24 -4.86
C GLU A 91 -20.60 -2.47 -5.23
N PHE A 92 -20.61 -1.16 -4.97
CA PHE A 92 -21.70 -0.27 -5.33
C PHE A 92 -21.99 -0.26 -6.84
N VAL A 93 -20.96 -0.06 -7.67
CA VAL A 93 -21.11 -0.02 -9.14
C VAL A 93 -21.52 -1.37 -9.71
N SER A 94 -21.09 -2.47 -9.09
CA SER A 94 -21.40 -3.83 -9.55
C SER A 94 -22.75 -4.36 -9.05
N GLY A 95 -23.46 -3.60 -8.20
CA GLY A 95 -24.72 -4.03 -7.60
C GLY A 95 -24.58 -5.24 -6.67
N ILE A 96 -23.38 -5.48 -6.14
CA ILE A 96 -23.09 -6.61 -5.25
C ILE A 96 -23.30 -6.17 -3.80
N PRO A 97 -23.90 -7.01 -2.94
CA PRO A 97 -24.07 -6.66 -1.53
C PRO A 97 -22.75 -6.31 -0.84
N TYR A 98 -22.84 -5.33 0.07
CA TYR A 98 -21.71 -4.81 0.82
C TYR A 98 -20.99 -5.92 1.60
N GLY A 99 -19.65 -5.97 1.49
CA GLY A 99 -18.83 -6.87 2.32
C GLY A 99 -18.75 -8.31 1.80
N ILE A 100 -19.33 -8.60 0.63
CA ILE A 100 -19.18 -9.89 -0.02
C ILE A 100 -17.78 -10.08 -0.61
N ARG A 101 -17.12 -8.98 -1.02
CA ARG A 101 -15.91 -9.05 -1.85
C ARG A 101 -14.52 -8.95 -1.18
N PRO A 102 -14.32 -8.63 0.11
CA PRO A 102 -13.04 -8.99 0.72
C PRO A 102 -12.83 -10.51 0.48
N PRO A 103 -11.61 -11.02 0.34
CA PRO A 103 -11.38 -12.46 0.37
C PRO A 103 -11.27 -12.94 1.81
N ASP A 104 -11.67 -14.19 2.07
CA ASP A 104 -11.67 -14.74 3.42
C ASP A 104 -10.23 -14.94 3.84
N ILE A 105 -9.82 -14.31 4.95
CA ILE A 105 -8.52 -14.61 5.54
C ILE A 105 -8.69 -15.92 6.29
N VAL A 106 -7.93 -16.94 5.91
CA VAL A 106 -8.09 -18.33 6.37
C VAL A 106 -8.10 -18.49 7.90
N PHE A 107 -7.55 -17.52 8.64
CA PHE A 107 -7.42 -17.54 10.10
C PHE A 107 -8.09 -16.37 10.83
N ILE A 108 -8.86 -15.51 10.15
CA ILE A 108 -9.60 -14.41 10.78
C ILE A 108 -11.09 -14.56 10.49
N ASP A 109 -11.89 -14.73 11.54
CA ASP A 109 -13.35 -14.80 11.41
C ASP A 109 -13.92 -13.46 10.94
N ARG A 110 -14.72 -13.50 9.87
CA ARG A 110 -15.45 -12.34 9.33
C ARG A 110 -16.58 -11.86 10.22
N SER A 111 -17.10 -12.70 11.11
CA SER A 111 -18.17 -12.33 12.01
C SER A 111 -17.74 -11.20 12.96
N ASP A 112 -16.44 -11.15 13.31
CA ASP A 112 -15.82 -10.03 14.00
C ASP A 112 -15.33 -8.99 12.99
N VAL A 113 -16.28 -8.14 12.55
CA VAL A 113 -16.04 -7.08 11.57
C VAL A 113 -14.91 -6.14 11.99
N LEU A 114 -14.77 -5.85 13.29
CA LEU A 114 -13.73 -4.94 13.78
C LEU A 114 -12.35 -5.59 13.70
N LEU A 115 -12.24 -6.85 14.12
CA LEU A 115 -10.99 -7.60 14.01
C LEU A 115 -10.59 -7.79 12.55
N PHE A 116 -11.53 -8.17 11.69
CA PHE A 116 -11.29 -8.36 10.26
C PHE A 116 -10.84 -7.05 9.59
N ALA A 117 -11.64 -5.99 9.71
CA ALA A 117 -11.33 -4.70 9.10
C ALA A 117 -10.04 -4.07 9.66
N GLY A 118 -9.83 -4.19 10.97
CA GLY A 118 -8.62 -3.71 11.64
C GLY A 118 -7.37 -4.44 11.17
N SER A 119 -7.41 -5.77 11.12
CA SER A 119 -6.29 -6.60 10.66
C SER A 119 -5.99 -6.34 9.18
N TRP A 120 -7.04 -6.21 8.36
CA TRP A 120 -6.94 -5.87 6.94
C TRP A 120 -6.25 -4.50 6.73
N PHE A 121 -6.72 -3.48 7.45
CA PHE A 121 -6.17 -2.13 7.38
C PHE A 121 -4.71 -2.08 7.85
N LEU A 122 -4.39 -2.78 8.95
CA LEU A 122 -3.02 -2.85 9.46
C LEU A 122 -2.09 -3.62 8.52
N GLY A 123 -2.56 -4.72 7.92
CA GLY A 123 -1.80 -5.51 6.95
C GLY A 123 -1.40 -4.69 5.73
N HIS A 124 -2.36 -4.03 5.07
CA HIS A 124 -2.05 -3.17 3.92
C HIS A 124 -1.16 -1.98 4.29
N SER A 125 -1.36 -1.39 5.47
CA SER A 125 -0.49 -0.32 5.96
C SER A 125 0.94 -0.83 6.13
N LEU A 126 1.11 -2.03 6.68
CA LEU A 126 2.42 -2.66 6.83
C LEU A 126 3.07 -2.96 5.48
N PHE A 127 2.34 -3.50 4.50
CA PHE A 127 2.88 -3.76 3.16
C PHE A 127 3.41 -2.47 2.50
N TYR A 128 2.65 -1.38 2.63
CA TYR A 128 3.03 -0.07 2.12
C TYR A 128 4.27 0.49 2.84
N LEU A 129 4.33 0.39 4.18
CA LEU A 129 5.49 0.79 4.96
C LEU A 129 6.75 0.01 4.60
N THR A 130 6.63 -1.30 4.37
CA THR A 130 7.74 -2.13 3.88
C THR A 130 8.20 -1.64 2.51
N GLY A 131 7.27 -1.29 1.62
CA GLY A 131 7.60 -0.68 0.33
C GLY A 131 8.40 0.61 0.46
N ILE A 132 7.97 1.52 1.35
CA ILE A 132 8.71 2.75 1.66
C ILE A 132 10.12 2.41 2.16
N PHE A 133 10.25 1.47 3.11
CA PHE A 133 11.54 1.10 3.70
C PHE A 133 12.49 0.52 2.65
N VAL A 134 12.00 -0.37 1.79
CA VAL A 134 12.77 -0.96 0.70
C VAL A 134 13.17 0.13 -0.30
N ALA A 135 12.22 0.95 -0.77
CA ALA A 135 12.48 2.01 -1.74
C ALA A 135 13.58 2.97 -1.29
N ARG A 136 13.67 3.28 0.00
CA ARG A 136 14.75 4.12 0.58
C ARG A 136 16.14 3.55 0.34
N ARG A 137 16.30 2.23 0.43
CA ARG A 137 17.59 1.55 0.24
C ARG A 137 18.10 1.62 -1.20
N PHE A 138 17.21 1.82 -2.17
CA PHE A 138 17.52 1.71 -3.60
C PHE A 138 17.42 3.02 -4.38
N SER A 139 16.65 4.01 -3.91
CA SER A 139 16.38 5.22 -4.69
C SER A 139 17.45 6.32 -4.55
N GLY A 140 18.41 6.19 -3.64
CA GLY A 140 19.46 7.21 -3.44
C GLY A 140 18.94 8.58 -2.98
N ILE A 141 17.67 8.69 -2.57
CA ILE A 141 17.08 9.94 -2.05
C ILE A 141 17.81 10.42 -0.78
N GLU A 142 18.54 9.53 -0.10
CA GLU A 142 19.44 9.89 1.01
C GLU A 142 20.55 10.88 0.59
N SER A 143 20.98 10.90 -0.67
CA SER A 143 22.08 11.77 -1.15
C SER A 143 21.64 13.09 -1.80
N GLU A 144 20.37 13.27 -2.16
CA GLU A 144 19.85 14.53 -2.77
C GLU A 144 19.28 15.51 -1.74
N LEU A 145 19.41 15.20 -0.45
CA LEU A 145 18.79 15.94 0.65
C LEU A 145 19.80 16.41 1.72
N ILE A 146 21.09 16.43 1.37
CA ILE A 146 22.17 17.11 2.10
C ILE A 146 22.45 18.44 1.41
#